data_AF-A0A7C7WDT2-F1
#
_entry.id   AF-A0A7C7WDT2-F1
#
_cell.length_a   1.000
_cell.length_b   1.000
_cell.length_c   1.000
_cell.angle_alpha   90.00
_cell.angle_beta   90.00
_cell.angle_gamma   90.00
#
_symmetry.space_group_name_H-M   'P 1'
#
loop_
_entity.id
_entity.type
_entity.pdbx_description
1 polymer ?
#
loop_
_entity_poly.entity_id
_entity_poly.type
_entity_poly.pdbx_seq_one_letter_code
_entity_poly.pdbx_strand_id
1 'polypeptide(L)'
;MTVDPLTRHAEQAGFAHVASDMVFDAEHERPRLIAALEPLCAHIQAIMAGLRRGVPVAPNASEGVTGQFYRLPGHFRSLCCSVPDAKGPEELWAGDVIALKGTEPLMPDFDEYLRWMMTAPFRGSDLPLGLHFPLVINVPPGAVPLDECLREQRMAAAVHERHLEVYGELAHAPVPLFVHRCPIEVTTNYVDALDRHLTPQAFERVESRALAGCGVSIWYYPTAPIRVDDLRRLAVTNPQLRVAATEGEETIALWCRLFARFLQLGFMPYAPWNKGRGSCIDAGNACIDGGFTDLLMLVPFESIPDDRWFRLSLLASARMLSHTVSMFTVCLGARPAERPDASLDPLSQVFLQPRLLDAIRTETPAGRVPDARVVSCFALDGLEHLVAASRATDQPNTPYRANVTGT
;
A
#
# COMPACT_ATOMS: atom_id res chain seq x y z
N MET A 1 -3.84 0.70 36.05
CA MET A 1 -4.29 0.39 34.68
C MET A 1 -3.68 1.43 33.77
N THR A 2 -2.74 1.03 32.92
CA THR A 2 -2.22 1.89 31.85
C THR A 2 -3.39 2.16 30.90
N VAL A 3 -3.80 3.43 30.78
CA VAL A 3 -4.85 3.82 29.83
C VAL A 3 -4.27 3.65 28.43
N ASP A 4 -5.00 2.94 27.57
CA ASP A 4 -4.65 2.82 26.15
C ASP A 4 -4.47 4.23 25.54
N PRO A 5 -3.28 4.57 25.01
CA PRO A 5 -3.03 5.89 24.46
C PRO A 5 -3.98 6.22 23.31
N LEU A 6 -4.35 5.25 22.46
CA LEU A 6 -5.22 5.48 21.32
C LEU A 6 -6.64 5.88 21.75
N THR A 7 -7.24 5.14 22.69
CA THR A 7 -8.55 5.50 23.27
C THR A 7 -8.51 6.88 23.91
N ARG A 8 -7.49 7.18 24.72
CA ARG A 8 -7.33 8.50 25.34
C ARG A 8 -7.24 9.62 24.31
N HIS A 9 -6.45 9.42 23.24
CA HIS A 9 -6.33 10.41 22.18
C HIS A 9 -7.64 10.61 21.42
N ALA A 10 -8.42 9.54 21.22
CA ALA A 10 -9.71 9.61 20.57
C ALA A 10 -10.70 10.43 21.41
N GLU A 11 -10.75 10.19 22.71
CA GLU A 11 -11.58 10.97 23.65
C GLU A 11 -11.19 12.46 23.65
N GLN A 12 -9.89 12.76 23.68
CA GLN A 12 -9.38 14.14 23.62
C GLN A 12 -9.71 14.84 22.30
N ALA A 13 -9.73 14.09 21.19
CA ALA A 13 -10.09 14.57 19.86
C ALA A 13 -11.62 14.65 19.64
N GLY A 14 -12.44 14.21 20.61
CA GLY A 14 -13.89 14.15 20.48
C GLY A 14 -14.36 13.08 19.48
N PHE A 15 -13.55 12.04 19.25
CA PHE A 15 -13.89 10.96 18.33
C PHE A 15 -14.84 9.98 19.02
N ALA A 16 -15.76 9.41 18.25
CA ALA A 16 -16.63 8.36 18.73
C ALA A 16 -15.84 7.05 18.86
N HIS A 17 -16.33 6.15 19.71
CA HIS A 17 -15.81 4.79 19.79
C HIS A 17 -16.92 3.82 19.44
N VAL A 18 -16.73 3.08 18.35
CA VAL A 18 -17.76 2.17 17.82
C VAL A 18 -17.34 0.74 18.11
N ALA A 19 -18.21 0.01 18.81
CA ALA A 19 -18.05 -1.43 19.00
C ALA A 19 -18.12 -2.13 17.64
N SER A 20 -17.24 -3.09 17.41
CA SER A 20 -17.13 -3.76 16.12
C SER A 20 -16.78 -5.24 16.27
N ASP A 21 -17.16 -6.02 15.26
CA ASP A 21 -16.93 -7.46 15.21
C ASP A 21 -15.51 -7.73 14.69
N MET A 22 -14.60 -8.17 15.55
CA MET A 22 -13.21 -8.44 15.17
C MET A 22 -13.11 -9.78 14.45
N VAL A 23 -12.62 -9.76 13.21
CA VAL A 23 -12.52 -10.96 12.35
C VAL A 23 -11.08 -11.36 12.01
N PHE A 24 -10.11 -10.54 12.39
CA PHE A 24 -8.69 -10.85 12.36
C PHE A 24 -8.00 -10.20 13.57
N ASP A 25 -7.18 -10.98 14.27
CA ASP A 25 -6.36 -10.52 15.41
C ASP A 25 -4.94 -11.08 15.29
N ALA A 26 -3.98 -10.20 15.00
CA ALA A 26 -2.59 -10.59 14.80
C ALA A 26 -1.94 -11.19 16.05
N GLU A 27 -2.36 -10.83 17.27
CA GLU A 27 -1.80 -11.44 18.49
C GLU A 27 -2.18 -12.92 18.59
N HIS A 28 -3.40 -13.27 18.21
CA HIS A 28 -3.89 -14.65 18.25
C HIS A 28 -3.44 -15.45 17.02
N GLU A 29 -3.53 -14.86 15.82
CA GLU A 29 -3.27 -15.57 14.57
C GLU A 29 -1.79 -15.57 14.16
N ARG A 30 -1.03 -14.55 14.56
CA ARG A 30 0.35 -14.28 14.12
C ARG A 30 1.23 -13.77 15.28
N PRO A 31 1.29 -14.46 16.44
CA PRO A 31 1.92 -13.97 17.66
C PRO A 31 3.40 -13.59 17.49
N ARG A 32 4.12 -14.25 16.56
CA ARG A 32 5.52 -13.93 16.24
C ARG A 32 5.69 -12.48 15.73
N LEU A 33 4.70 -11.95 15.01
CA LEU A 33 4.73 -10.58 14.51
C LEU A 33 4.58 -9.57 15.65
N ILE A 34 3.64 -9.82 16.57
CA ILE A 34 3.43 -8.95 17.72
C ILE A 34 4.63 -8.99 18.66
N ALA A 35 5.20 -10.17 18.93
CA ALA A 35 6.43 -10.29 19.70
C ALA A 35 7.62 -9.55 19.08
N ALA A 36 7.71 -9.49 17.74
CA ALA A 36 8.74 -8.71 17.05
C ALA A 36 8.47 -7.19 17.06
N LEU A 37 7.20 -6.78 17.21
CA LEU A 37 6.77 -5.39 17.26
C LEU A 37 6.89 -4.78 18.66
N GLU A 38 6.73 -5.56 19.72
CA GLU A 38 6.81 -5.10 21.12
C GLU A 38 8.08 -4.30 21.47
N PRO A 39 9.29 -4.68 21.03
CA PRO A 39 10.49 -3.89 21.29
C PRO A 39 10.55 -2.56 20.52
N LEU A 40 9.79 -2.43 19.43
CA LEU A 40 9.75 -1.24 18.58
C LEU A 40 8.70 -0.25 19.07
N CYS A 41 7.54 -0.73 19.52
CA CYS A 41 6.44 0.10 20.00
C CYS A 41 6.04 -0.31 21.43
N ALA A 42 6.55 0.41 22.42
CA ALA A 42 6.35 0.10 23.84
C ALA A 42 4.88 0.09 24.29
N HIS A 43 3.99 0.74 23.53
CA HIS A 43 2.57 0.85 23.84
C HIS A 43 1.70 -0.17 23.11
N ILE A 44 2.26 -1.02 22.24
CA ILE A 44 1.47 -1.86 21.33
C ILE A 44 0.46 -2.75 22.04
N GLN A 45 0.85 -3.36 23.17
CA GLN A 45 -0.04 -4.22 23.94
C GLN A 45 -1.25 -3.48 24.53
N ALA A 46 -1.04 -2.25 25.03
CA ALA A 46 -2.12 -1.42 25.53
C ALA A 46 -3.05 -0.95 24.41
N ILE A 47 -2.47 -0.58 23.26
CA ILE A 47 -3.20 -0.19 22.03
C ILE A 47 -4.07 -1.34 21.56
N MET A 48 -3.51 -2.54 21.44
CA MET A 48 -4.25 -3.71 20.98
C MET A 48 -5.39 -4.08 21.93
N ALA A 49 -5.16 -4.01 23.24
CA ALA A 49 -6.22 -4.22 24.23
C ALA A 49 -7.35 -3.18 24.14
N GLY A 50 -7.02 -1.93 23.76
CA GLY A 50 -7.99 -0.87 23.47
C GLY A 50 -8.83 -1.17 22.23
N LEU A 51 -8.16 -1.43 21.11
CA LEU A 51 -8.79 -1.71 19.82
C LEU A 51 -9.73 -2.92 19.83
N ARG A 52 -9.47 -3.92 20.66
CA ARG A 52 -10.39 -5.05 20.86
C ARG A 52 -11.77 -4.63 21.39
N ARG A 53 -11.88 -3.49 22.08
CA ARG A 53 -13.15 -2.99 22.62
C ARG A 53 -13.94 -2.16 21.60
N GLY A 54 -13.28 -1.68 20.56
CA GLY A 54 -13.89 -0.88 19.51
C GLY A 54 -12.87 -0.07 18.72
N VAL A 55 -13.39 0.65 17.73
CA VAL A 55 -12.59 1.42 16.78
C VAL A 55 -12.88 2.91 16.97
N PRO A 56 -11.86 3.78 17.05
CA PRO A 56 -12.07 5.22 17.03
C PRO A 56 -12.55 5.69 15.66
N VAL A 57 -13.60 6.52 15.65
CA VAL A 57 -14.23 7.05 14.45
C VAL A 57 -14.25 8.57 14.53
N ALA A 58 -13.59 9.20 13.55
CA ALA A 58 -13.59 10.65 13.40
C ALA A 58 -15.00 11.17 13.08
N PRO A 59 -15.34 12.41 13.47
CA PRO A 59 -16.66 12.99 13.18
C PRO A 59 -16.91 13.21 11.68
N ASN A 60 -15.85 13.29 10.87
CA ASN A 60 -15.89 13.44 9.41
C ASN A 60 -14.55 13.00 8.79
N ALA A 61 -14.48 12.96 7.45
CA ALA A 61 -13.28 12.60 6.69
C ALA A 61 -12.41 13.79 6.25
N SER A 62 -12.47 14.91 6.97
CA SER A 62 -11.64 16.08 6.65
C SER A 62 -10.15 15.77 6.77
N GLU A 63 -9.36 16.38 5.88
CA GLU A 63 -7.89 16.37 5.95
C GLU A 63 -7.39 17.24 7.11
N GLY A 64 -6.19 16.97 7.59
CA GLY A 64 -5.52 17.77 8.63
C GLY A 64 -5.30 17.02 9.93
N VAL A 65 -5.03 17.78 10.99
CA VAL A 65 -4.62 17.27 12.31
C VAL A 65 -5.72 17.58 13.33
N THR A 66 -6.07 16.61 14.18
CA THR A 66 -6.96 16.76 15.33
C THR A 66 -6.37 15.99 16.52
N GLY A 67 -5.71 16.72 17.43
CA GLY A 67 -4.95 16.09 18.53
C GLY A 67 -3.79 15.25 17.98
N GLN A 68 -3.74 13.97 18.34
CA GLN A 68 -2.75 13.00 17.81
C GLN A 68 -3.19 12.34 16.50
N PHE A 69 -4.44 12.56 16.08
CA PHE A 69 -4.97 12.00 14.85
C PHE A 69 -4.72 12.93 13.68
N TYR A 70 -4.49 12.35 12.51
CA TYR A 70 -4.37 13.13 11.28
C TYR A 70 -4.78 12.33 10.04
N ARG A 71 -5.21 13.06 9.02
CA ARG A 71 -5.48 12.55 7.68
C ARG A 71 -4.63 13.32 6.68
N LEU A 72 -3.76 12.60 5.98
CA LEU A 72 -2.90 13.16 4.94
C LEU A 72 -3.73 13.60 3.73
N PRO A 73 -3.32 14.66 3.00
CA PRO A 73 -4.03 15.11 1.81
C PRO A 73 -4.20 14.01 0.77
N GLY A 74 -5.43 13.80 0.29
CA GLY A 74 -5.75 12.73 -0.67
C GLY A 74 -5.91 11.32 -0.06
N HIS A 75 -5.85 11.17 1.27
CA HIS A 75 -6.09 9.91 1.96
C HIS A 75 -7.57 9.75 2.32
N PHE A 76 -8.37 9.42 1.31
CA PHE A 76 -9.83 9.36 1.42
C PHE A 76 -10.38 8.21 2.27
N ARG A 77 -9.55 7.21 2.60
CA ARG A 77 -9.98 6.02 3.35
C ARG A 77 -9.08 5.67 4.53
N SER A 78 -8.26 6.60 5.00
CA SER A 78 -7.23 6.32 6.02
C SER A 78 -7.13 7.46 7.03
N LEU A 79 -7.10 7.08 8.31
CA LEU A 79 -6.89 7.94 9.46
C LEU A 79 -5.66 7.42 10.23
N CYS A 80 -4.73 8.28 10.58
CA CYS A 80 -3.53 7.91 11.33
C CYS A 80 -3.60 8.49 12.74
N CYS A 81 -2.98 7.81 13.71
CA CYS A 81 -2.74 8.30 15.05
C CYS A 81 -1.26 8.11 15.40
N SER A 82 -0.59 9.18 15.83
CA SER A 82 0.77 9.09 16.37
C SER A 82 0.74 8.52 17.80
N VAL A 83 1.71 7.66 18.12
CA VAL A 83 1.92 7.03 19.43
C VAL A 83 3.42 6.91 19.66
N PRO A 84 4.10 7.90 20.27
CA PRO A 84 3.74 8.48 21.56
C PRO A 84 3.12 9.88 21.47
N ASP A 85 2.79 10.47 22.63
CA ASP A 85 2.27 11.84 22.76
C ASP A 85 3.20 12.85 22.08
N ALA A 86 2.85 13.28 20.88
CA ALA A 86 3.53 14.39 20.22
C ALA A 86 3.20 15.70 20.93
N LYS A 87 4.24 16.48 21.27
CA LYS A 87 4.11 17.81 21.87
C LYS A 87 3.85 18.92 20.83
N GLY A 88 3.99 18.59 19.55
CA GLY A 88 3.74 19.51 18.46
C GLY A 88 3.61 18.79 17.11
N PRO A 89 3.25 19.52 16.04
CA PRO A 89 3.02 18.92 14.72
C PRO A 89 4.24 18.21 14.14
N GLU A 90 5.46 18.69 14.40
CA GLU A 90 6.69 18.07 13.91
C GLU A 90 6.91 16.68 14.51
N GLU A 91 6.55 16.50 15.80
CA GLU A 91 6.67 15.22 16.49
C GLU A 91 5.61 14.20 16.02
N LEU A 92 4.46 14.65 15.50
CA LEU A 92 3.42 13.75 14.95
C LEU A 92 3.94 12.91 13.78
N TRP A 93 4.87 13.47 13.00
CA TRP A 93 5.38 12.82 11.80
C TRP A 93 6.51 11.82 12.08
N ALA A 94 7.17 11.96 13.23
CA ALA A 94 8.37 11.21 13.59
C ALA A 94 8.11 10.00 14.50
N GLY A 95 6.96 9.95 15.18
CA GLY A 95 6.59 8.86 16.09
C GLY A 95 5.92 7.68 15.41
N ASP A 96 5.79 6.56 16.13
CA ASP A 96 5.05 5.39 15.65
C ASP A 96 3.61 5.76 15.31
N VAL A 97 3.03 5.04 14.35
CA VAL A 97 1.70 5.33 13.84
C VAL A 97 0.83 4.10 13.86
N ILE A 98 -0.37 4.26 14.40
CA ILE A 98 -1.49 3.35 14.19
C ILE A 98 -2.39 3.95 13.13
N ALA A 99 -2.51 3.25 12.00
CA ALA A 99 -3.36 3.66 10.91
C ALA A 99 -4.61 2.79 10.84
N LEU A 100 -5.75 3.46 10.64
CA LEU A 100 -7.08 2.89 10.52
C LEU A 100 -7.59 3.18 9.11
N LYS A 101 -7.84 2.13 8.33
CA LYS A 101 -8.27 2.23 6.94
C LYS A 101 -9.67 1.66 6.78
N GLY A 102 -10.64 2.48 6.35
CA GLY A 102 -12.03 2.07 6.12
C GLY A 102 -13.03 2.43 7.23
N THR A 103 -12.72 3.40 8.09
CA THR A 103 -13.65 3.88 9.14
C THR A 103 -14.78 4.76 8.59
N GLU A 104 -14.69 5.19 7.33
CA GLU A 104 -15.59 6.18 6.75
C GLU A 104 -17.07 5.80 6.79
N PRO A 105 -17.51 4.55 6.51
CA PRO A 105 -18.92 4.17 6.63
C PRO A 105 -19.49 4.31 8.04
N LEU A 106 -18.63 4.38 9.07
CA LEU A 106 -19.05 4.56 10.47
C LEU A 106 -19.27 6.03 10.84
N MET A 107 -18.88 6.97 9.98
CA MET A 107 -18.99 8.40 10.26
C MET A 107 -20.45 8.87 10.17
N PRO A 108 -20.87 9.81 11.02
CA PRO A 108 -22.24 10.33 11.00
C PRO A 108 -22.61 11.06 9.70
N ASP A 109 -21.62 11.64 9.01
CA ASP A 109 -21.80 12.42 7.78
C ASP A 109 -21.46 11.63 6.49
N PHE A 110 -21.42 10.30 6.56
CA PHE A 110 -20.96 9.46 5.45
C PHE A 110 -21.70 9.70 4.11
N ASP A 111 -23.02 9.93 4.15
CA ASP A 111 -23.79 10.21 2.92
C ASP A 111 -23.36 11.54 2.26
N GLU A 112 -23.03 12.55 3.05
CA GLU A 112 -22.49 13.83 2.56
C GLU A 112 -21.08 13.67 2.01
N TYR A 113 -20.27 12.86 2.70
CA TYR A 113 -18.95 12.50 2.24
C TYR A 113 -18.99 11.82 0.86
N LEU A 114 -19.87 10.83 0.68
CA LEU A 114 -20.03 10.14 -0.61
C LEU A 114 -20.51 11.10 -1.71
N ARG A 115 -21.43 12.01 -1.39
CA ARG A 115 -21.88 13.05 -2.33
C ARG A 115 -20.74 13.97 -2.77
N TRP A 116 -19.86 14.35 -1.85
CA TRP A 116 -18.65 15.10 -2.18
C TRP A 116 -17.71 14.28 -3.08
N MET A 117 -17.55 12.97 -2.85
CA MET A 117 -16.73 12.11 -3.71
C MET A 117 -17.21 12.12 -5.18
N MET A 118 -18.50 12.34 -5.43
CA MET A 118 -19.06 12.41 -6.79
C MET A 118 -18.62 13.65 -7.58
N THR A 119 -18.04 14.65 -6.92
CA THR A 119 -17.52 15.86 -7.56
C THR A 119 -16.02 16.06 -7.33
N ALA A 120 -15.45 15.39 -6.33
CA ALA A 120 -14.03 15.48 -6.01
C ALA A 120 -13.14 14.90 -7.14
N PRO A 121 -12.05 15.58 -7.53
CA PRO A 121 -11.15 15.08 -8.55
C PRO A 121 -10.31 13.90 -8.04
N PHE A 122 -9.97 12.96 -8.94
CA PHE A 122 -9.01 11.89 -8.66
C PHE A 122 -7.76 12.02 -9.54
N ARG A 123 -6.58 11.69 -8.98
CA ARG A 123 -5.31 11.86 -9.68
C ARG A 123 -5.25 11.00 -10.95
N GLY A 124 -4.89 11.61 -12.07
CA GLY A 124 -4.71 10.91 -13.34
C GLY A 124 -5.99 10.28 -13.89
N SER A 125 -7.17 10.78 -13.50
CA SER A 125 -8.45 10.29 -14.00
C SER A 125 -9.36 11.45 -14.40
N ASP A 126 -10.08 11.25 -15.50
CA ASP A 126 -11.16 12.15 -15.94
C ASP A 126 -12.49 11.92 -15.19
N LEU A 127 -12.53 10.90 -14.34
CA LEU A 127 -13.69 10.57 -13.52
C LEU A 127 -13.54 11.19 -12.12
N PRO A 128 -14.65 11.65 -11.50
CA PRO A 128 -14.62 12.02 -10.09
C PRO A 128 -14.31 10.80 -9.23
N LEU A 129 -13.81 11.05 -8.03
CA LEU A 129 -13.36 10.04 -7.07
C LEU A 129 -14.39 8.92 -6.86
N GLY A 130 -15.66 9.30 -6.65
CA GLY A 130 -16.77 8.37 -6.43
C GLY A 130 -17.06 7.44 -7.61
N LEU A 131 -16.74 7.86 -8.85
CA LEU A 131 -16.90 7.04 -10.06
C LEU A 131 -15.61 6.31 -10.47
N HIS A 132 -14.45 6.86 -10.13
CA HIS A 132 -13.16 6.23 -10.42
C HIS A 132 -13.03 4.87 -9.73
N PHE A 133 -13.35 4.80 -8.43
CA PHE A 133 -13.28 3.57 -7.65
C PHE A 133 -14.09 2.42 -8.28
N PRO A 134 -15.41 2.55 -8.54
CA PRO A 134 -16.19 1.47 -9.11
C PRO A 134 -15.86 1.18 -10.58
N LEU A 135 -15.60 2.21 -11.39
CA LEU A 135 -15.45 2.01 -12.84
C LEU A 135 -14.03 1.63 -13.28
N VAL A 136 -12.99 2.01 -12.53
CA VAL A 136 -11.58 1.75 -12.88
C VAL A 136 -10.95 0.73 -11.95
N ILE A 137 -11.10 0.90 -10.64
CA ILE A 137 -10.43 0.05 -9.63
C ILE A 137 -11.25 -1.21 -9.32
N ASN A 138 -12.57 -1.16 -9.56
CA ASN A 138 -13.54 -2.20 -9.23
C ASN A 138 -13.65 -2.47 -7.72
N VAL A 139 -13.69 -1.38 -6.96
CA VAL A 139 -13.94 -1.34 -5.51
C VAL A 139 -15.02 -0.31 -5.23
N PRO A 140 -15.86 -0.51 -4.20
CA PRO A 140 -16.89 0.46 -3.87
C PRO A 140 -16.22 1.70 -3.22
N PRO A 141 -16.70 2.93 -3.52
CA PRO A 141 -16.09 4.17 -3.03
C PRO A 141 -16.38 4.40 -1.54
N GLY A 142 -15.47 5.07 -0.84
CA GLY A 142 -15.68 5.52 0.53
C GLY A 142 -15.69 4.39 1.58
N ALA A 143 -15.42 3.14 1.20
CA ALA A 143 -15.25 2.03 2.13
C ALA A 143 -14.12 1.11 1.67
N VAL A 144 -13.75 0.16 2.53
CA VAL A 144 -12.87 -0.95 2.19
C VAL A 144 -13.69 -2.24 2.31
N PRO A 145 -13.82 -3.04 1.23
CA PRO A 145 -14.48 -4.33 1.28
C PRO A 145 -13.82 -5.26 2.31
N LEU A 146 -14.62 -6.03 3.04
CA LEU A 146 -14.11 -6.91 4.10
C LEU A 146 -13.11 -7.94 3.57
N ASP A 147 -13.36 -8.48 2.37
CA ASP A 147 -12.46 -9.41 1.70
C ASP A 147 -11.09 -8.78 1.42
N GLU A 148 -11.07 -7.48 1.11
CA GLU A 148 -9.85 -6.71 0.85
C GLU A 148 -9.04 -6.49 2.12
N CYS A 149 -9.71 -6.11 3.22
CA CYS A 149 -9.05 -5.97 4.53
C CYS A 149 -8.34 -7.27 4.94
N LEU A 150 -9.04 -8.41 4.84
CA LEU A 150 -8.50 -9.71 5.21
C LEU A 150 -7.33 -10.12 4.31
N ARG A 151 -7.43 -9.87 3.00
CA ARG A 151 -6.34 -10.17 2.06
C ARG A 151 -5.12 -9.29 2.29
N GLU A 152 -5.31 -7.99 2.54
CA GLU A 152 -4.22 -7.04 2.82
C GLU A 152 -3.46 -7.47 4.08
N GLN A 153 -4.16 -7.78 5.16
CA GLN A 153 -3.57 -8.18 6.44
C GLN A 153 -2.84 -9.53 6.36
N ARG A 154 -3.41 -10.51 5.63
CA ARG A 154 -2.75 -11.80 5.40
C ARG A 154 -1.50 -11.67 4.53
N MET A 155 -1.53 -10.83 3.49
CA MET A 155 -0.36 -10.58 2.66
C MET A 155 0.74 -9.87 3.46
N ALA A 156 0.38 -8.82 4.21
CA ALA A 156 1.32 -8.14 5.09
C ALA A 156 1.93 -9.10 6.12
N ALA A 157 1.13 -9.97 6.74
CA ALA A 157 1.62 -10.96 7.68
C ALA A 157 2.62 -11.92 7.02
N ALA A 158 2.29 -12.46 5.85
CA ALA A 158 3.17 -13.37 5.12
C ALA A 158 4.51 -12.72 4.74
N VAL A 159 4.49 -11.44 4.35
CA VAL A 159 5.71 -10.67 4.07
C VAL A 159 6.56 -10.53 5.32
N HIS A 160 5.98 -10.06 6.44
CA HIS A 160 6.72 -9.85 7.68
C HIS A 160 7.24 -11.15 8.29
N GLU A 161 6.48 -12.24 8.24
CA GLU A 161 6.93 -13.55 8.72
C GLU A 161 8.16 -14.04 7.94
N ARG A 162 8.10 -14.00 6.61
CA ARG A 162 9.25 -14.37 5.77
C ARG A 162 10.43 -13.40 5.96
N HIS A 163 10.15 -12.12 6.15
CA HIS A 163 11.18 -11.11 6.38
C HIS A 163 11.89 -11.32 7.71
N LEU A 164 11.16 -11.62 8.79
CA LEU A 164 11.74 -11.97 10.10
C LEU A 164 12.58 -13.25 10.02
N GLU A 165 12.11 -14.26 9.28
CA GLU A 165 12.85 -15.52 9.13
C GLU A 165 14.17 -15.37 8.39
N VAL A 166 14.23 -14.47 7.41
CA VAL A 166 15.40 -14.30 6.55
C VAL A 166 16.33 -13.19 7.03
N TYR A 167 15.77 -12.07 7.50
CA TYR A 167 16.52 -10.85 7.84
C TYR A 167 16.54 -10.54 9.34
N GLY A 168 15.76 -11.25 10.17
CA GLY A 168 15.74 -11.07 11.62
C GLY A 168 15.05 -9.80 12.11
N GLU A 169 14.40 -9.04 11.22
CA GLU A 169 13.72 -7.78 11.51
C GLU A 169 12.38 -7.70 10.77
N LEU A 170 11.48 -6.82 11.20
CA LEU A 170 10.25 -6.52 10.45
C LEU A 170 10.60 -5.72 9.18
N ALA A 171 9.81 -5.89 8.12
CA ALA A 171 9.99 -5.08 6.92
C ALA A 171 9.61 -3.61 7.20
N HIS A 172 10.19 -2.66 6.46
CA HIS A 172 9.77 -1.25 6.53
C HIS A 172 8.46 -1.05 5.76
N ALA A 173 7.38 -1.62 6.30
CA ALA A 173 6.06 -1.70 5.70
C ALA A 173 4.98 -1.91 6.78
N PRO A 174 3.68 -1.68 6.49
CA PRO A 174 2.60 -1.87 7.45
C PRO A 174 2.63 -3.23 8.15
N VAL A 175 2.70 -3.21 9.48
CA VAL A 175 2.59 -4.43 10.31
C VAL A 175 1.11 -4.65 10.63
N PRO A 176 0.53 -5.82 10.25
CA PRO A 176 -0.88 -6.09 10.45
C PRO A 176 -1.23 -6.21 11.94
N LEU A 177 -2.34 -5.59 12.37
CA LEU A 177 -2.84 -5.68 13.75
C LEU A 177 -4.23 -6.31 13.82
N PHE A 178 -5.23 -5.68 13.17
CA PHE A 178 -6.63 -6.12 13.25
C PHE A 178 -7.39 -5.92 11.95
N VAL A 179 -8.47 -6.71 11.80
CA VAL A 179 -9.60 -6.36 10.94
C VAL A 179 -10.87 -6.38 11.78
N HIS A 180 -11.59 -5.26 11.75
CA HIS A 180 -12.93 -5.17 12.31
C HIS A 180 -13.95 -5.12 11.17
N ARG A 181 -14.94 -6.00 11.22
CA ARG A 181 -16.11 -5.97 10.35
C ARG A 181 -17.04 -4.85 10.79
N CYS A 182 -17.51 -4.05 9.83
CA CYS A 182 -18.56 -3.07 10.09
C CYS A 182 -19.88 -3.78 10.44
N PRO A 183 -20.70 -3.25 11.38
CA PRO A 183 -22.02 -3.79 11.67
C PRO A 183 -22.88 -3.96 10.40
N ILE A 184 -23.80 -4.91 10.43
CA ILE A 184 -24.68 -5.20 9.29
C ILE A 184 -25.50 -3.97 8.93
N GLU A 185 -25.98 -3.24 9.92
CA GLU A 185 -26.76 -2.01 9.74
C GLU A 185 -25.94 -0.93 9.02
N VAL A 186 -24.65 -0.81 9.33
CA VAL A 186 -23.74 0.11 8.64
C VAL A 186 -23.54 -0.33 7.19
N THR A 187 -23.35 -1.64 6.95
CA THR A 187 -23.22 -2.19 5.59
C THR A 187 -24.48 -1.94 4.76
N THR A 188 -25.68 -2.13 5.34
CA THR A 188 -26.94 -1.83 4.67
C THR A 188 -27.05 -0.35 4.32
N ASN A 189 -26.82 0.54 5.29
CA ASN A 189 -26.86 1.99 5.06
C ASN A 189 -25.84 2.44 4.01
N TYR A 190 -24.67 1.81 3.99
CA TYR A 190 -23.63 2.05 2.98
C TYR A 190 -24.11 1.67 1.58
N VAL A 191 -24.67 0.47 1.40
CA VAL A 191 -25.21 0.02 0.11
C VAL A 191 -26.33 0.93 -0.37
N ASP A 192 -27.25 1.31 0.53
CA ASP A 192 -28.32 2.25 0.20
C ASP A 192 -27.77 3.63 -0.22
N ALA A 193 -26.68 4.10 0.40
CA ALA A 193 -26.01 5.33 -0.01
C ALA A 193 -25.36 5.20 -1.39
N LEU A 194 -24.72 4.06 -1.68
CA LEU A 194 -24.16 3.81 -3.00
C LEU A 194 -25.24 3.84 -4.10
N ASP A 195 -26.37 3.17 -3.89
CA ASP A 195 -27.49 3.15 -4.85
C ASP A 195 -28.06 4.56 -5.11
N ARG A 196 -28.14 5.40 -4.07
CA ARG A 196 -28.59 6.80 -4.21
C ARG A 196 -27.65 7.69 -5.02
N HIS A 197 -26.33 7.52 -4.86
CA HIS A 197 -25.35 8.48 -5.37
C HIS A 197 -24.62 8.02 -6.64
N LEU A 198 -24.48 6.71 -6.86
CA LEU A 198 -23.81 6.17 -8.04
C LEU A 198 -24.76 6.11 -9.24
N THR A 199 -24.17 6.09 -10.43
CA THR A 199 -24.93 5.69 -11.62
C THR A 199 -25.26 4.20 -11.56
N PRO A 200 -26.35 3.72 -12.18
CA PRO A 200 -26.70 2.30 -12.16
C PRO A 200 -25.55 1.39 -12.63
N GLN A 201 -24.82 1.80 -13.66
CA GLN A 201 -23.66 1.06 -14.16
C GLN A 201 -22.51 0.99 -13.15
N ALA A 202 -22.24 2.08 -12.42
CA ALA A 202 -21.19 2.10 -11.42
C ALA A 202 -21.59 1.26 -10.19
N PHE A 203 -22.86 1.33 -9.78
CA PHE A 203 -23.39 0.52 -8.68
C PHE A 203 -23.34 -0.98 -8.99
N GLU A 204 -23.81 -1.40 -10.17
CA GLU A 204 -23.83 -2.81 -10.61
C GLU A 204 -22.43 -3.46 -10.52
N ARG A 205 -21.36 -2.71 -10.79
CA ARG A 205 -19.98 -3.22 -10.71
C ARG A 205 -19.53 -3.58 -9.29
N VAL A 206 -20.08 -2.92 -8.28
CA VAL A 206 -19.56 -3.00 -6.91
C VAL A 206 -20.57 -3.48 -5.89
N GLU A 207 -21.86 -3.54 -6.25
CA GLU A 207 -22.97 -3.97 -5.39
C GLU A 207 -22.66 -5.28 -4.67
N SER A 208 -22.26 -6.33 -5.41
CA SER A 208 -21.97 -7.64 -4.82
C SER A 208 -20.85 -7.61 -3.77
N ARG A 209 -19.81 -6.78 -3.98
CA ARG A 209 -18.73 -6.59 -3.00
C ARG A 209 -19.17 -5.71 -1.83
N ALA A 210 -20.01 -4.70 -2.07
CA ALA A 210 -20.53 -3.85 -1.00
C ALA A 210 -21.46 -4.66 -0.06
N LEU A 211 -22.34 -5.50 -0.64
CA LEU A 211 -23.24 -6.40 0.10
C LEU A 211 -22.48 -7.48 0.90
N ALA A 212 -21.29 -7.88 0.44
CA ALA A 212 -20.45 -8.84 1.16
C ALA A 212 -19.85 -8.27 2.47
N GLY A 213 -20.01 -6.97 2.71
CA GLY A 213 -19.58 -6.30 3.94
C GLY A 213 -18.34 -5.43 3.76
N CYS A 214 -18.23 -4.44 4.65
CA CYS A 214 -17.07 -3.55 4.76
C CYS A 214 -16.28 -3.85 6.03
N GLY A 215 -15.02 -3.41 6.07
CA GLY A 215 -14.19 -3.53 7.25
C GLY A 215 -13.26 -2.36 7.48
N VAL A 216 -12.72 -2.30 8.70
CA VAL A 216 -11.64 -1.43 9.10
C VAL A 216 -10.38 -2.27 9.25
N SER A 217 -9.37 -1.97 8.44
CA SER A 217 -8.03 -2.56 8.51
C SER A 217 -7.16 -1.68 9.39
N ILE A 218 -6.56 -2.26 10.44
CA ILE A 218 -5.70 -1.53 11.38
C ILE A 218 -4.29 -2.09 11.32
N TRP A 219 -3.31 -1.20 11.21
CA TRP A 219 -1.90 -1.56 11.10
C TRP A 219 -0.99 -0.56 11.80
N TYR A 220 0.20 -1.03 12.15
CA TYR A 220 1.28 -0.24 12.70
C TYR A 220 2.28 0.16 11.60
N TYR A 221 2.90 1.33 11.74
CA TYR A 221 4.05 1.75 10.94
C TYR A 221 4.96 2.65 11.77
N PRO A 222 6.30 2.58 11.60
CA PRO A 222 7.25 3.23 12.53
C PRO A 222 7.30 4.76 12.48
N THR A 223 6.78 5.39 11.43
CA THR A 223 6.72 6.84 11.29
C THR A 223 5.42 7.26 10.60
N ALA A 224 5.20 8.54 10.35
CA ALA A 224 4.13 8.92 9.44
C ALA A 224 4.39 8.38 8.03
N PRO A 225 3.46 7.61 7.44
CA PRO A 225 3.63 7.01 6.12
C PRO A 225 3.39 8.05 5.01
N ILE A 226 4.18 9.13 5.00
CA ILE A 226 4.11 10.23 4.04
C ILE A 226 4.60 9.70 2.69
N ARG A 227 3.71 9.72 1.70
CA ARG A 227 3.97 9.13 0.38
C ARG A 227 4.52 10.18 -0.58
N VAL A 228 5.19 9.73 -1.64
CA VAL A 228 5.74 10.63 -2.68
C VAL A 228 4.64 11.56 -3.23
N ASP A 229 3.46 11.03 -3.51
CA ASP A 229 2.33 11.82 -4.01
C ASP A 229 1.79 12.83 -2.97
N ASP A 230 1.85 12.51 -1.67
CA ASP A 230 1.43 13.41 -0.60
C ASP A 230 2.36 14.61 -0.52
N LEU A 231 3.68 14.33 -0.49
CA LEU A 231 4.72 15.35 -0.47
C LEU A 231 4.64 16.23 -1.72
N ARG A 232 4.41 15.64 -2.90
CA ARG A 232 4.26 16.39 -4.14
C ARG A 232 3.08 17.37 -4.08
N ARG A 233 1.94 16.94 -3.54
CA ARG A 233 0.76 17.81 -3.36
C ARG A 233 1.07 18.95 -2.40
N LEU A 234 1.70 18.64 -1.28
CA LEU A 234 2.10 19.62 -0.28
C LEU A 234 3.13 20.62 -0.84
N ALA A 235 4.10 20.16 -1.61
CA ALA A 235 5.15 20.98 -2.23
C ALA A 235 4.59 21.97 -3.27
N VAL A 236 3.48 21.65 -3.95
CA VAL A 236 2.80 22.59 -4.86
C VAL A 236 2.26 23.80 -4.09
N THR A 237 1.68 23.57 -2.92
CA THR A 237 1.12 24.64 -2.07
C THR A 237 2.14 25.29 -1.15
N ASN A 238 3.24 24.60 -0.84
CA ASN A 238 4.31 25.09 0.02
C ASN A 238 5.68 24.72 -0.59
N PRO A 239 6.21 25.56 -1.51
CA PRO A 239 7.46 25.27 -2.24
C PRO A 239 8.72 25.17 -1.38
N GLN A 240 8.63 25.51 -0.09
CA GLN A 240 9.70 25.35 0.90
C GLN A 240 9.78 23.91 1.44
N LEU A 241 8.70 23.12 1.32
CA LEU A 241 8.73 21.68 1.60
C LEU A 241 9.52 20.99 0.50
N ARG A 242 10.80 20.77 0.77
CA ARG A 242 11.72 20.05 -0.11
C ARG A 242 12.48 19.03 0.71
N VAL A 243 12.72 17.88 0.11
CA VAL A 243 13.63 16.88 0.67
C VAL A 243 15.04 17.23 0.21
N ALA A 244 16.01 17.20 1.12
CA ALA A 244 17.40 17.45 0.74
C ALA A 244 17.87 16.36 -0.24
N ALA A 245 18.75 16.70 -1.18
CA ALA A 245 19.19 15.74 -2.20
C ALA A 245 19.82 14.47 -1.58
N THR A 246 20.59 14.61 -0.50
CA THR A 246 21.20 13.50 0.23
C THR A 246 20.17 12.59 0.90
N GLU A 247 19.14 13.15 1.52
CA GLU A 247 18.02 12.40 2.09
C GLU A 247 17.26 11.66 0.99
N GLY A 248 17.09 12.31 -0.17
CA GLY A 248 16.45 11.70 -1.33
C GLY A 248 17.21 10.48 -1.88
N GLU A 249 18.54 10.52 -1.90
CA GLU A 249 19.36 9.37 -2.29
C GLU A 249 19.21 8.20 -1.30
N GLU A 250 19.15 8.49 0.00
CA GLU A 250 18.93 7.49 1.04
C GLU A 250 17.55 6.84 0.91
N THR A 251 16.49 7.62 0.74
CA THR A 251 15.12 7.12 0.49
C THR A 251 15.10 6.16 -0.70
N ILE A 252 15.74 6.52 -1.81
CA ILE A 252 15.78 5.66 -3.00
C ILE A 252 16.57 4.38 -2.74
N ALA A 253 17.68 4.46 -2.01
CA ALA A 253 18.46 3.27 -1.65
C ALA A 253 17.64 2.31 -0.78
N LEU A 254 16.88 2.84 0.19
CA LEU A 254 15.96 2.06 1.03
C LEU A 254 14.84 1.40 0.21
N TRP A 255 14.25 2.11 -0.76
CA TRP A 255 13.28 1.50 -1.68
C TRP A 255 13.90 0.38 -2.51
N CYS A 256 15.10 0.57 -3.05
CA CYS A 256 15.81 -0.46 -3.82
C CYS A 256 16.10 -1.69 -2.94
N ARG A 257 16.49 -1.47 -1.69
CA ARG A 257 16.73 -2.52 -0.70
C ARG A 257 15.46 -3.32 -0.42
N LEU A 258 14.35 -2.65 -0.07
CA LEU A 258 13.10 -3.33 0.24
C LEU A 258 12.50 -4.04 -0.99
N PHE A 259 12.61 -3.44 -2.18
CA PHE A 259 12.26 -4.08 -3.44
C PHE A 259 13.04 -5.37 -3.66
N ALA A 260 14.37 -5.32 -3.50
CA ALA A 260 15.23 -6.49 -3.63
C ALA A 260 14.85 -7.58 -2.62
N ARG A 261 14.61 -7.20 -1.35
CA ARG A 261 14.16 -8.13 -0.31
C ARG A 261 12.84 -8.80 -0.68
N PHE A 262 11.85 -8.09 -1.19
CA PHE A 262 10.60 -8.74 -1.66
C PHE A 262 10.87 -9.83 -2.69
N LEU A 263 11.75 -9.57 -3.66
CA LEU A 263 12.13 -10.59 -4.65
C LEU A 263 12.83 -11.80 -4.00
N GLN A 264 13.71 -11.58 -3.03
CA GLN A 264 14.38 -12.68 -2.30
C GLN A 264 13.42 -13.50 -1.43
N LEU A 265 12.35 -12.86 -0.93
CA LEU A 265 11.28 -13.50 -0.16
C LEU A 265 10.22 -14.17 -1.05
N GLY A 266 10.39 -14.13 -2.38
CA GLY A 266 9.48 -14.74 -3.34
C GLY A 266 8.22 -13.92 -3.62
N PHE A 267 8.28 -12.61 -3.48
CA PHE A 267 7.18 -11.70 -3.80
C PHE A 267 7.56 -10.76 -4.94
N MET A 268 6.69 -10.70 -5.94
CA MET A 268 6.77 -9.75 -7.02
C MET A 268 6.05 -8.45 -6.60
N PRO A 269 6.74 -7.29 -6.61
CA PRO A 269 6.14 -6.01 -6.21
C PRO A 269 4.91 -5.60 -7.03
N TYR A 270 4.92 -5.94 -8.33
CA TYR A 270 3.85 -5.62 -9.25
C TYR A 270 3.76 -6.63 -10.41
N ALA A 271 2.54 -6.89 -10.88
CA ALA A 271 2.28 -7.69 -12.06
C ALA A 271 1.35 -6.96 -13.04
N PRO A 272 1.44 -7.18 -14.36
CA PRO A 272 0.67 -6.41 -15.34
C PRO A 272 -0.85 -6.53 -15.18
N TRP A 273 -1.36 -7.64 -14.65
CA TRP A 273 -2.78 -7.82 -14.37
C TRP A 273 -3.29 -7.02 -13.17
N ASN A 274 -2.39 -6.41 -12.39
CA ASN A 274 -2.74 -5.47 -11.32
C ASN A 274 -2.91 -4.02 -11.83
N LYS A 275 -2.80 -3.80 -13.16
CA LYS A 275 -2.93 -2.48 -13.77
C LYS A 275 -4.24 -1.81 -13.36
N GLY A 276 -4.13 -0.56 -12.92
CA GLY A 276 -5.25 0.26 -12.47
C GLY A 276 -5.57 0.15 -10.98
N ARG A 277 -4.99 -0.82 -10.25
CA ARG A 277 -5.20 -0.98 -8.79
C ARG A 277 -4.10 -0.37 -7.92
N GLY A 278 -2.98 0.03 -8.51
CA GLY A 278 -1.79 0.44 -7.78
C GLY A 278 -0.92 -0.74 -7.33
N SER A 279 0.21 -0.40 -6.72
CA SER A 279 1.23 -1.30 -6.16
C SER A 279 1.90 -0.61 -4.98
N CYS A 280 2.43 -1.39 -4.05
CA CYS A 280 3.21 -0.86 -2.92
C CYS A 280 4.38 0.06 -3.35
N ILE A 281 4.93 -0.16 -4.55
CA ILE A 281 6.07 0.60 -5.11
C ILE A 281 5.65 1.78 -5.99
N ASP A 282 4.35 2.07 -6.12
CA ASP A 282 3.87 3.26 -6.83
C ASP A 282 4.02 4.53 -5.98
N ALA A 283 4.09 5.71 -6.61
CA ALA A 283 4.29 6.98 -5.90
C ALA A 283 3.17 7.33 -4.90
N GLY A 284 2.00 6.71 -5.06
CA GLY A 284 0.87 6.82 -4.16
C GLY A 284 0.92 5.85 -2.98
N ASN A 285 1.96 5.03 -2.85
CA ASN A 285 2.17 4.04 -1.76
C ASN A 285 3.63 4.00 -1.24
N ALA A 286 4.61 4.46 -2.01
CA ALA A 286 6.00 4.58 -1.58
C ALA A 286 6.20 5.76 -0.63
N CYS A 287 6.75 5.47 0.55
CA CYS A 287 6.94 6.43 1.62
C CYS A 287 8.32 7.07 1.57
N ILE A 288 8.41 8.36 1.92
CA ILE A 288 9.66 9.13 1.86
C ILE A 288 10.70 8.67 2.89
N ASP A 289 10.30 7.88 3.87
CA ASP A 289 11.18 7.23 4.84
C ASP A 289 11.81 5.92 4.32
N GLY A 290 11.60 5.59 3.04
CA GLY A 290 12.18 4.41 2.40
C GLY A 290 11.33 3.14 2.49
N GLY A 291 10.17 3.19 3.14
CA GLY A 291 9.23 2.08 3.20
C GLY A 291 8.16 2.09 2.09
N PHE A 292 7.33 1.05 2.11
CA PHE A 292 6.17 0.92 1.22
C PHE A 292 4.89 0.66 2.01
N THR A 293 3.78 1.26 1.60
CA THR A 293 2.43 0.97 2.11
C THR A 293 1.61 0.15 1.11
N ASP A 294 0.46 -0.38 1.54
CA ASP A 294 -0.47 -1.17 0.70
C ASP A 294 0.19 -2.40 0.04
N LEU A 295 0.41 -3.44 0.86
CA LEU A 295 1.05 -4.68 0.41
C LEU A 295 0.09 -5.64 -0.31
N LEU A 296 -1.21 -5.31 -0.43
CA LEU A 296 -2.25 -6.19 -0.97
C LEU A 296 -1.92 -6.71 -2.37
N MET A 297 -1.25 -5.89 -3.17
CA MET A 297 -1.00 -6.15 -4.60
C MET A 297 0.32 -6.88 -4.86
N LEU A 298 1.06 -7.28 -3.83
CA LEU A 298 2.18 -8.19 -3.96
C LEU A 298 1.71 -9.54 -4.52
N VAL A 299 2.53 -10.13 -5.38
CA VAL A 299 2.20 -11.40 -6.04
C VAL A 299 3.25 -12.44 -5.64
N PRO A 300 2.88 -13.53 -4.96
CA PRO A 300 3.81 -14.61 -4.68
C PRO A 300 4.33 -15.23 -5.97
N PHE A 301 5.64 -15.51 -6.06
CA PHE A 301 6.27 -16.08 -7.26
C PHE A 301 5.61 -17.39 -7.71
N GLU A 302 5.18 -18.21 -6.75
CA GLU A 302 4.47 -19.47 -6.97
C GLU A 302 3.12 -19.32 -7.68
N SER A 303 2.53 -18.12 -7.67
CA SER A 303 1.26 -17.83 -8.35
C SER A 303 1.45 -17.31 -9.78
N ILE A 304 2.69 -17.05 -10.20
CA ILE A 304 3.00 -16.56 -11.54
C ILE A 304 3.03 -17.75 -12.51
N PRO A 305 2.20 -17.76 -13.58
CA PRO A 305 1.97 -18.97 -14.37
C PRO A 305 3.21 -19.57 -15.05
N ASP A 306 4.10 -18.72 -15.53
CA ASP A 306 5.29 -19.12 -16.28
C ASP A 306 6.39 -18.06 -16.23
N ASP A 307 7.57 -18.41 -16.77
CA ASP A 307 8.74 -17.53 -16.81
C ASP A 307 8.54 -16.28 -17.68
N ARG A 308 7.66 -16.33 -18.68
CA ARG A 308 7.34 -15.15 -19.49
C ARG A 308 6.62 -14.11 -18.64
N TRP A 309 5.57 -14.53 -17.92
CA TRP A 309 4.83 -13.67 -17.00
C TRP A 309 5.69 -13.19 -15.83
N PHE A 310 6.62 -14.04 -15.35
CA PHE A 310 7.59 -13.66 -14.34
C PHE A 310 8.46 -12.49 -14.81
N ARG A 311 9.09 -12.62 -15.99
CA ARG A 311 9.95 -11.56 -16.56
C ARG A 311 9.15 -10.29 -16.84
N LEU A 312 7.94 -10.40 -17.40
CA LEU A 312 7.08 -9.25 -17.65
C LEU A 312 6.70 -8.52 -16.36
N SER A 313 6.39 -9.25 -15.29
CA SER A 313 6.06 -8.67 -13.99
C SER A 313 7.27 -8.01 -13.33
N LEU A 314 8.45 -8.61 -13.48
CA LEU A 314 9.68 -8.02 -12.97
C LEU A 314 10.03 -6.70 -13.66
N LEU A 315 9.92 -6.65 -15.00
CA LEU A 315 10.11 -5.42 -15.77
C LEU A 315 9.07 -4.36 -15.43
N ALA A 316 7.81 -4.77 -15.27
CA ALA A 316 6.73 -3.87 -14.89
C ALA A 316 6.96 -3.29 -13.48
N SER A 317 7.44 -4.11 -12.54
CA SER A 317 7.83 -3.69 -11.20
C SER A 317 8.98 -2.68 -11.24
N ALA A 318 10.04 -2.97 -11.98
CA ALA A 318 11.19 -2.06 -12.12
C ALA A 318 10.77 -0.72 -12.74
N ARG A 319 9.94 -0.74 -13.78
CA ARG A 319 9.40 0.48 -14.41
C ARG A 319 8.52 1.29 -13.46
N MET A 320 7.71 0.64 -12.64
CA MET A 320 6.87 1.31 -11.64
C MET A 320 7.75 2.03 -10.61
N LEU A 321 8.80 1.37 -10.09
CA LEU A 321 9.74 1.99 -9.18
C LEU A 321 10.50 3.15 -9.84
N SER A 322 10.90 2.99 -11.11
CA SER A 322 11.53 4.05 -11.91
C SER A 322 10.64 5.28 -12.05
N HIS A 323 9.34 5.06 -12.30
CA HIS A 323 8.35 6.12 -12.33
C HIS A 323 8.20 6.81 -10.98
N THR A 324 8.13 6.04 -9.88
CA THR A 324 8.08 6.58 -8.51
C THR A 324 9.30 7.45 -8.20
N VAL A 325 10.51 7.00 -8.55
CA VAL A 325 11.74 7.79 -8.39
C VAL A 325 11.67 9.09 -9.22
N SER A 326 11.22 9.01 -10.48
CA SER A 326 11.06 10.18 -11.33
C SER A 326 10.08 11.19 -10.70
N MET A 327 8.95 10.73 -10.18
CA MET A 327 7.98 11.58 -9.47
C MET A 327 8.55 12.20 -8.21
N PHE A 328 9.38 11.46 -7.48
CA PHE A 328 10.04 11.93 -6.27
C PHE A 328 11.08 13.03 -6.55
N THR A 329 11.75 13.02 -7.71
CA THR A 329 12.72 14.09 -8.05
C THR A 329 12.10 15.50 -8.07
N VAL A 330 10.80 15.61 -8.33
CA VAL A 330 10.06 16.89 -8.22
C VAL A 330 10.08 17.42 -6.78
N CYS A 331 10.00 16.52 -5.79
CA CYS A 331 10.10 16.86 -4.37
C CYS A 331 11.52 17.27 -3.95
N LEU A 332 12.53 16.96 -4.77
CA LEU A 332 13.93 17.41 -4.61
C LEU A 332 14.18 18.77 -5.30
N GLY A 333 13.14 19.38 -5.89
CA GLY A 333 13.24 20.67 -6.58
C GLY A 333 13.46 20.58 -8.09
N ALA A 334 13.37 19.39 -8.69
CA ALA A 334 13.29 19.27 -10.15
C ALA A 334 11.97 19.91 -10.66
N ARG A 335 11.99 20.48 -11.86
CA ARG A 335 10.76 20.98 -12.47
C ARG A 335 9.82 19.79 -12.76
N PRO A 336 8.51 19.88 -12.44
CA PRO A 336 7.55 18.89 -12.87
C PRO A 336 7.62 18.77 -14.40
N ALA A 337 7.78 17.56 -14.93
CA ALA A 337 7.68 17.37 -16.37
C ALA A 337 6.24 17.68 -16.81
N GLU A 338 6.05 18.58 -17.78
CA GLU A 338 4.72 18.98 -18.29
C GLU A 338 3.98 17.82 -18.98
N ARG A 339 4.70 16.74 -19.31
CA ARG A 339 4.19 15.44 -19.76
C ARG A 339 5.07 14.34 -19.16
N PRO A 340 4.58 13.09 -19.01
CA PRO A 340 5.47 11.95 -18.80
C PRO A 340 6.46 11.91 -19.97
N ASP A 341 7.66 12.40 -19.72
CA ASP A 341 8.68 12.51 -20.74
C ASP A 341 9.31 11.13 -20.93
N ALA A 342 9.01 10.50 -22.06
CA ALA A 342 9.57 9.20 -22.42
C ALA A 342 11.11 9.23 -22.47
N SER A 343 11.75 10.40 -22.50
CA SER A 343 13.20 10.56 -22.41
C SER A 343 13.77 10.47 -20.98
N LEU A 344 12.94 10.56 -19.93
CA LEU A 344 13.35 10.33 -18.53
C LEU A 344 13.37 8.83 -18.17
N ASP A 345 12.66 7.99 -18.93
CA ASP A 345 12.61 6.53 -18.70
C ASP A 345 14.00 5.87 -18.90
N PRO A 346 14.80 6.20 -19.94
CA PRO A 346 16.18 5.73 -20.04
C PRO A 346 17.10 6.20 -18.91
N LEU A 347 16.98 7.46 -18.47
CA LEU A 347 17.86 8.02 -17.42
C LEU A 347 17.57 7.42 -16.05
N SER A 348 16.28 7.26 -15.74
CA SER A 348 15.86 6.58 -14.50
C SER A 348 16.25 5.10 -14.51
N GLN A 349 16.20 4.42 -15.67
CA GLN A 349 16.74 3.07 -15.83
C GLN A 349 18.26 3.00 -15.61
N VAL A 350 19.04 3.91 -16.20
CA VAL A 350 20.51 3.98 -16.00
C VAL A 350 20.87 4.22 -14.53
N PHE A 351 20.08 5.02 -13.82
CA PHE A 351 20.31 5.32 -12.41
C PHE A 351 19.87 4.19 -11.47
N LEU A 352 18.72 3.56 -11.75
CA LEU A 352 18.08 2.59 -10.87
C LEU A 352 18.61 1.17 -11.08
N GLN A 353 18.94 0.77 -12.30
CA GLN A 353 19.37 -0.60 -12.61
C GLN A 353 20.65 -1.02 -11.85
N PRO A 354 21.72 -0.21 -11.78
CA PRO A 354 22.91 -0.57 -11.00
C PRO A 354 22.60 -0.71 -9.50
N ARG A 355 21.74 0.17 -8.96
CA ARG A 355 21.32 0.15 -7.55
C ARG A 355 20.47 -1.07 -7.22
N LEU A 356 19.55 -1.44 -8.11
CA LEU A 356 18.76 -2.66 -7.94
C LEU A 356 19.63 -3.92 -8.01
N LEU A 357 20.58 -3.98 -8.94
CA LEU A 357 21.55 -5.07 -9.01
C LEU A 357 22.38 -5.19 -7.73
N ASP A 358 22.89 -4.06 -7.24
CA ASP A 358 23.67 -4.00 -6.02
C ASP A 358 22.84 -4.43 -4.79
N ALA A 359 21.61 -3.92 -4.67
CA ALA A 359 20.67 -4.31 -3.63
C ALA A 359 20.31 -5.80 -3.70
N ILE A 360 20.05 -6.36 -4.89
CA ILE A 360 19.77 -7.79 -5.07
C ILE A 360 20.95 -8.64 -4.59
N ARG A 361 22.19 -8.24 -4.92
CA ARG A 361 23.39 -8.95 -4.49
C ARG A 361 23.59 -8.85 -2.97
N THR A 362 23.50 -7.65 -2.42
CA THR A 362 23.73 -7.35 -1.00
C THR A 362 22.66 -7.97 -0.09
N GLU A 363 21.40 -7.96 -0.52
CA GLU A 363 20.28 -8.51 0.26
C GLU A 363 20.03 -10.01 0.02
N THR A 364 20.86 -10.66 -0.80
CA THR A 364 20.82 -12.13 -0.89
C THR A 364 21.36 -12.73 0.41
N PRO A 365 20.60 -13.58 1.11
CA PRO A 365 21.03 -14.16 2.38
C PRO A 365 22.30 -15.00 2.23
N ALA A 366 23.14 -15.02 3.27
CA ALA A 366 24.38 -15.79 3.27
C ALA A 366 24.13 -17.27 2.94
N GLY A 367 24.91 -17.82 2.00
CA GLY A 367 24.76 -19.19 1.53
C GLY A 367 23.63 -19.43 0.53
N ARG A 368 22.91 -18.37 0.09
CA ARG A 368 21.95 -18.42 -1.02
C ARG A 368 22.52 -17.75 -2.26
N VAL A 369 21.97 -18.12 -3.42
CA VAL A 369 22.21 -17.46 -4.70
C VAL A 369 20.91 -16.76 -5.10
N PRO A 370 20.93 -15.53 -5.61
CA PRO A 370 19.70 -14.87 -6.06
C PRO A 370 19.07 -15.66 -7.20
N ASP A 371 17.74 -15.61 -7.32
CA ASP A 371 17.02 -16.27 -8.42
C ASP A 371 17.62 -15.85 -9.77
N ALA A 372 18.08 -16.81 -10.56
CA ALA A 372 18.76 -16.55 -11.83
C ALA A 372 17.88 -15.74 -12.80
N ARG A 373 16.56 -15.90 -12.72
CA ARG A 373 15.60 -15.12 -13.52
C ARG A 373 15.66 -13.65 -13.12
N VAL A 374 15.70 -13.37 -11.81
CA VAL A 374 15.85 -12.00 -11.28
C VAL A 374 17.17 -11.39 -11.74
N VAL A 375 18.30 -12.08 -11.53
CA VAL A 375 19.62 -11.59 -11.95
C VAL A 375 19.65 -11.33 -13.45
N SER A 376 19.17 -12.28 -14.27
CA SER A 376 19.18 -12.15 -15.73
C SER A 376 18.36 -10.97 -16.26
N CYS A 377 17.34 -10.52 -15.52
CA CYS A 377 16.52 -9.38 -15.91
C CYS A 377 17.18 -8.04 -15.61
N PHE A 378 18.06 -7.97 -14.61
CA PHE A 378 18.74 -6.72 -14.24
C PHE A 378 20.19 -6.68 -14.72
N ALA A 379 20.82 -7.82 -14.98
CA ALA A 379 22.21 -7.94 -15.43
C ALA A 379 22.40 -7.64 -16.93
N LEU A 380 21.43 -6.98 -17.57
CA LEU A 380 21.42 -6.85 -19.01
C LEU A 380 22.42 -5.80 -19.50
N ASP A 381 23.41 -6.29 -20.24
CA ASP A 381 24.10 -5.60 -21.30
C ASP A 381 23.09 -5.30 -22.45
N GLY A 382 22.32 -4.22 -22.30
CA GLY A 382 21.52 -3.60 -23.37
C GLY A 382 20.08 -4.09 -23.57
N LEU A 383 19.22 -3.15 -23.96
CA LEU A 383 17.79 -3.32 -24.29
C LEU A 383 17.52 -4.41 -25.35
N GLU A 384 18.50 -4.66 -26.24
CA GLU A 384 18.43 -5.65 -27.32
C GLU A 384 18.35 -7.09 -26.80
N HIS A 385 19.03 -7.44 -25.70
CA HIS A 385 18.94 -8.78 -25.11
C HIS A 385 17.56 -9.04 -24.49
N LEU A 386 16.90 -8.02 -23.97
CA LEU A 386 15.53 -8.10 -23.42
C LEU A 386 14.49 -8.32 -24.52
N VAL A 387 14.62 -7.56 -25.61
CA VAL A 387 13.78 -7.71 -26.81
C VAL A 387 14.05 -9.03 -27.51
N ALA A 388 15.32 -9.49 -27.56
CA ALA A 388 15.67 -10.80 -28.10
C ALA A 388 15.16 -11.95 -27.21
N ALA A 389 15.29 -11.88 -25.88
CA ALA A 389 14.83 -12.91 -24.96
C ALA A 389 13.29 -13.05 -24.93
N SER A 390 12.56 -11.93 -25.05
CA SER A 390 11.09 -11.93 -25.17
C SER A 390 10.60 -12.44 -26.53
N ARG A 391 11.42 -12.34 -27.59
CA ARG A 391 11.12 -12.86 -28.94
C ARG A 391 11.62 -14.30 -29.16
N ALA A 392 12.62 -14.75 -28.42
CA ALA A 392 13.20 -16.09 -28.54
C ALA A 392 12.24 -17.21 -28.10
N THR A 393 11.19 -16.88 -27.34
CA THR A 393 10.13 -17.81 -26.92
C THR A 393 8.92 -17.85 -27.86
N ASP A 394 8.95 -17.15 -28.99
CA ASP A 394 7.94 -17.28 -30.07
C ASP A 394 8.21 -18.49 -31.00
N GLN A 395 9.02 -19.47 -30.57
CA GLN A 395 8.89 -20.80 -31.16
C GLN A 395 7.52 -21.36 -30.74
N PRO A 396 6.66 -21.75 -31.68
CA PRO A 396 5.34 -22.24 -31.34
C PRO A 396 5.49 -23.44 -30.42
N ASN A 397 4.93 -23.33 -29.20
CA ASN A 397 4.61 -24.49 -28.38
C ASN A 397 3.98 -25.52 -29.29
N THR A 398 4.70 -26.61 -29.54
CA THR A 398 4.17 -27.75 -30.27
C THR A 398 2.95 -28.19 -29.46
N PRO A 399 1.75 -28.22 -30.06
CA PRO A 399 0.57 -28.59 -29.30
C PRO A 399 0.80 -30.01 -28.79
N TYR A 400 0.55 -30.19 -27.49
CA TYR A 400 0.46 -31.49 -26.84
C TYR A 400 -0.46 -32.37 -27.71
N ARG A 401 0.12 -33.26 -28.52
CA ARG A 401 -0.64 -34.32 -29.18
C ARG A 401 -1.04 -35.28 -28.07
N ALA A 402 -2.33 -35.26 -27.74
CA ALA A 402 -2.95 -36.36 -27.01
C ALA A 402 -2.71 -37.65 -27.81
N ASN A 403 -1.83 -38.52 -27.31
CA ASN A 403 -1.76 -39.89 -27.78
C ASN A 403 -2.99 -40.62 -27.25
N VAL A 404 -4.08 -40.57 -28.02
CA VAL A 404 -5.11 -41.61 -27.99
C VAL A 404 -4.53 -42.80 -28.75
N THR A 405 -3.93 -43.74 -28.03
CA THR A 405 -3.73 -45.10 -28.54
C THR A 405 -4.93 -45.93 -28.12
N GLY A 406 -5.79 -46.24 -29.09
CA GLY A 406 -6.72 -47.33 -28.98
C GLY A 406 -6.02 -48.64 -29.33
N THR A 407 -6.19 -49.63 -28.45
CA THR A 407 -6.39 -51.05 -28.77
C THR A 407 -7.33 -51.60 -27.71
#